data_AF-D2ZMW4-F1
#
_entry.id   AF-D2ZMW4-F1
#
_cell.length_a   1.000
_cell.length_b   1.000
_cell.length_c   1.000
_cell.angle_alpha   90.00
_cell.angle_beta   90.00
_cell.angle_gamma   90.00
#
_symmetry.space_group_name_H-M   'P 1'
#
loop_
_entity.id
_entity.type
_entity.pdbx_description
1 polymer ?
#
loop_
_entity_poly.entity_id
_entity_poly.type
_entity_poly.pdbx_seq_one_letter_code
_entity_poly.pdbx_strand_id
1 'polypeptide(L)' 'MDEKQEFEMGLPNGVGEQMLAHTIEKFDVKLEHTEFGPKLIGTYEELEKAKVFLYEAIEARLNQLEGKK' A
#
# COMPACT_ATOMS: atom_id res chain seq x y z
N MET A 1 -17.00 20.36 11.00
CA MET A 1 -16.93 19.48 9.82
C MET A 1 -15.54 18.88 9.92
N ASP A 2 -15.43 17.71 10.53
CA ASP A 2 -14.14 17.04 10.71
C ASP A 2 -13.68 16.56 9.32
N GLU A 3 -12.90 17.41 8.65
CA GLU A 3 -12.11 16.97 7.51
C GLU A 3 -11.17 15.89 8.05
N LYS A 4 -11.49 14.62 7.76
CA LYS A 4 -10.58 13.51 8.08
C LYS A 4 -9.23 13.88 7.47
N GLN A 5 -8.24 14.10 8.33
CA GLN A 5 -6.91 14.48 7.90
C GLN A 5 -6.36 13.37 6.99
N GLU A 6 -6.19 13.70 5.71
CA GLU A 6 -5.54 12.83 4.74
C GLU A 6 -4.02 12.97 4.89
N PHE A 7 -3.33 11.84 4.80
CA PHE A 7 -1.89 11.73 4.85
C PHE A 7 -1.39 11.10 3.54
N GLU A 8 -0.10 11.25 3.27
CA GLU A 8 0.54 10.63 2.12
C GLU A 8 1.52 9.55 2.56
N MET A 9 1.50 8.42 1.85
CA MET A 9 2.48 7.35 2.01
C MET A 9 3.13 7.04 0.65
N GLY A 10 4.46 7.08 0.60
CA GLY A 10 5.21 6.60 -0.56
C GLY A 10 5.09 5.08 -0.72
N LEU A 11 4.94 4.60 -1.94
CA LEU A 11 4.88 3.16 -2.21
C LEU A 11 6.28 2.54 -2.18
N PRO A 12 6.50 1.44 -1.42
CA PRO A 12 7.78 0.78 -1.40
C PRO A 12 8.06 0.06 -2.73
N ASN A 13 9.34 -0.03 -3.07
CA ASN A 13 9.79 -0.79 -4.23
C ASN A 13 9.39 -2.27 -4.09
N GLY A 14 8.91 -2.87 -5.19
CA GLY A 14 8.41 -4.25 -5.20
C GLY A 14 6.89 -4.37 -5.07
N VAL A 15 6.18 -3.27 -4.78
CA VAL A 15 4.71 -3.23 -4.93
C VAL A 15 4.36 -3.19 -6.41
N GLY A 16 3.80 -4.29 -6.90
CA GLY A 16 3.29 -4.37 -8.27
C GLY A 16 1.84 -3.89 -8.39
N GLU A 17 1.36 -3.72 -9.62
CA GLU A 17 0.01 -3.25 -9.94
C GLU A 17 -1.08 -4.11 -9.28
N GLN A 18 -0.90 -5.44 -9.23
CA GLN A 18 -1.87 -6.33 -8.57
C GLN A 18 -1.94 -6.09 -7.06
N MET A 19 -0.80 -5.96 -6.37
CA MET A 19 -0.79 -5.68 -4.93
C MET A 19 -1.44 -4.33 -4.62
N LEU A 20 -1.21 -3.35 -5.50
CA LEU A 20 -1.78 -2.03 -5.42
C LEU A 20 -3.31 -2.05 -5.60
N ALA A 21 -3.81 -2.73 -6.63
CA ALA A 21 -5.25 -2.88 -6.88
C ALA A 21 -5.96 -3.49 -5.67
N HIS A 22 -5.41 -4.57 -5.11
CA HIS A 22 -5.98 -5.21 -3.92
C HIS A 22 -5.94 -4.31 -2.68
N THR A 23 -4.95 -3.43 -2.57
CA THR A 23 -4.85 -2.45 -1.48
C THR A 23 -5.95 -1.41 -1.59
N ILE A 24 -6.18 -0.85 -2.79
CA ILE A 24 -7.22 0.15 -3.04
C ILE A 24 -8.63 -0.45 -2.92
N GLU A 25 -8.81 -1.72 -3.27
CA GLU A 25 -10.11 -2.41 -3.10
C GLU A 25 -10.43 -2.71 -1.63
N LYS A 26 -9.41 -2.95 -0.79
CA LYS A 26 -9.58 -3.36 0.61
C LYS A 26 -9.60 -2.20 1.60
N PHE A 27 -8.93 -1.11 1.29
CA PHE A 27 -8.73 0.02 2.18
C PHE A 27 -9.22 1.30 1.51
N ASP A 28 -9.72 2.24 2.30
CA ASP A 28 -10.18 3.55 1.81
C ASP A 28 -8.97 4.46 1.54
N VAL A 29 -8.20 4.10 0.51
CA VAL A 29 -6.99 4.80 0.07
C VAL A 29 -7.04 5.07 -1.44
N LYS A 30 -6.46 6.18 -1.86
CA LYS A 30 -6.36 6.61 -3.27
C LYS A 30 -4.93 6.52 -3.73
N LEU A 31 -4.75 6.22 -5.02
CA LEU A 31 -3.45 6.28 -5.68
C LEU A 31 -3.28 7.64 -6.36
N GLU A 32 -2.19 8.34 -6.05
CA GLU A 32 -1.77 9.53 -6.76
C GLU A 32 -0.41 9.33 -7.42
N HIS A 33 -0.29 9.75 -8.68
CA HIS A 33 0.96 9.70 -9.43
C HIS A 33 1.68 11.04 -9.27
N THR A 34 2.80 11.04 -8.57
CA THR A 34 3.65 12.23 -8.41
C THR A 34 4.91 12.12 -9.27
N GLU A 35 5.63 13.22 -9.47
CA GLU A 35 6.92 13.23 -10.20
C GLU A 35 7.98 12.31 -9.55
N PHE A 36 7.83 11.99 -8.26
CA PHE A 36 8.72 11.12 -7.50
C PHE A 36 8.24 9.67 -7.43
N GLY A 37 7.14 9.34 -8.14
CA GLY A 37 6.52 8.03 -8.14
C GLY A 37 5.12 8.02 -7.53
N PRO A 38 4.47 6.84 -7.51
CA PRO A 38 3.13 6.70 -6.99
C PRO A 38 3.11 6.84 -5.46
N LYS A 39 2.04 7.44 -4.94
CA LYS A 39 1.76 7.59 -3.51
C LYS A 39 0.34 7.11 -3.19
N LEU A 40 0.16 6.63 -1.97
CA LEU A 40 -1.16 6.35 -1.41
C LEU A 40 -1.60 7.50 -0.50
N ILE A 41 -2.84 7.92 -0.68
CA ILE A 41 -3.48 9.00 0.08
C ILE A 41 -4.68 8.43 0.83
N GLY A 42 -4.79 8.73 2.13
CA GLY A 42 -5.90 8.27 2.94
C GLY A 42 -5.76 8.70 4.40
N THR A 43 -6.62 8.20 5.27
CA THR A 43 -6.47 8.44 6.71
C THR A 43 -5.25 7.70 7.24
N TYR A 44 -4.70 8.17 8.37
CA TYR A 44 -3.58 7.49 9.02
C TYR A 44 -3.85 5.99 9.27
N GLU A 45 -5.05 5.67 9.78
CA GLU A 45 -5.44 4.29 10.08
C GLU A 45 -5.51 3.42 8.82
N GLU A 46 -6.05 3.94 7.72
CA GLU A 46 -6.16 3.18 6.46
C GLU A 46 -4.81 3.00 5.79
N LEU A 47 -3.94 4.02 5.84
CA LEU A 47 -2.57 3.92 5.34
C LEU A 47 -1.74 2.94 6.18
N GLU A 48 -1.95 2.87 7.49
CA GLU A 48 -1.26 1.90 8.33
C GLU A 48 -1.67 0.47 8.01
N LYS A 49 -2.97 0.22 7.80
CA LYS A 49 -3.47 -1.09 7.35
C LYS A 49 -2.92 -1.44 5.96
N ALA A 50 -2.93 -0.50 5.03
CA ALA A 50 -2.37 -0.67 3.70
C ALA A 50 -0.87 -1.01 3.75
N LYS A 51 -0.09 -0.32 4.60
CA LYS A 51 1.34 -0.58 4.83
C LYS A 51 1.57 -2.01 5.28
N VAL A 52 0.84 -2.48 6.31
CA VAL A 52 0.97 -3.84 6.85
C VAL A 52 0.63 -4.86 5.77
N PHE A 53 -0.48 -4.67 5.06
CA PHE A 53 -0.89 -5.57 3.99
C PHE A 53 0.14 -5.68 2.86
N LEU A 54 0.70 -4.55 2.42
CA LEU A 54 1.74 -4.52 1.38
C LEU A 54 3.02 -5.23 1.85
N TYR A 55 3.42 -5.04 3.12
CA TYR A 55 4.57 -5.71 3.70
C TYR A 55 4.38 -7.23 3.72
N GLU A 56 3.24 -7.70 4.24
CA GLU A 56 2.90 -9.13 4.29
C GLU A 56 2.83 -9.75 2.88
N ALA A 57 2.29 -9.02 1.90
CA ALA A 57 2.23 -9.48 0.51
C ALA A 57 3.62 -9.63 -0.12
N ILE A 58 4.53 -8.69 0.17
CA ILE A 58 5.93 -8.76 -0.28
C ILE A 58 6.65 -9.92 0.41
N GLU A 59 6.51 -10.05 1.73
CA GLU A 59 7.13 -11.13 2.50
C GLU A 59 6.66 -12.51 2.04
N ALA A 60 5.35 -12.68 1.83
CA ALA A 60 4.79 -13.92 1.31
C ALA A 60 5.37 -14.27 -0.07
N ARG A 61 5.55 -13.27 -0.95
CA ARG A 61 6.17 -13.46 -2.27
C ARG A 61 7.63 -13.83 -2.16
N LEU A 62 8.39 -13.22 -1.24
CA LEU A 62 9.79 -13.56 -0.99
C LEU A 62 9.92 -15.00 -0.48
N ASN A 63 9.11 -15.40 0.50
CA ASN A 63 9.12 -16.76 1.05
C ASN A 63 8.79 -17.82 -0.01
N GLN A 64 7.86 -17.53 -0.93
CA GLN A 64 7.56 -18.40 -2.07
C GLN A 64 8.75 -18.59 -3.01
N LEU A 65 9.50 -17.51 -3.28
CA LEU A 65 10.68 -17.55 -4.15
C LEU A 65 11.89 -18.21 -3.48
N GLU A 66 12.03 -18.08 -2.16
CA GLU A 66 13.07 -18.76 -1.38
C GLU A 66 12.78 -20.25 -1.16
N GLY A 67 11.61 -20.75 -1.59
CA GLY A 67 11.22 -22.15 -1.43
C GLY A 67 10.98 -22.55 0.04
N LYS A 68 10.85 -21.58 0.95
CA LYS A 68 10.51 -21.81 2.35
C LYS A 68 9.01 -22.08 2.43
N LYS A 69 8.65 -23.36 2.45
CA LYS A 69 7.31 -23.86 2.78
C LYS A 69 7.16 -24.02 4.28
#